data_AF-A0A5J4PTD9-F1
#
_entry.id   AF-A0A5J4PTD9-F1
#
_cell.length_a   1.000
_cell.length_b   1.000
_cell.length_c   1.000
_cell.angle_alpha   90.00
_cell.angle_beta   90.00
_cell.angle_gamma   90.00
#
_symmetry.space_group_name_H-M   'P 1'
#
loop_
_entity.id
_entity.type
_entity.pdbx_description
1 polymer ?
#
loop_
_entity_poly.entity_id
_entity_poly.type
_entity_poly.pdbx_seq_one_letter_code
_entity_poly.pdbx_strand_id
1 'polypeptide(L)'
;MPFGTKHSPIFFAEAIESVLRQIRIRSEIKILNYCDDILLIHQNKQILKTQTMEIMKTLEQFGWTISIDKCEIEPKQVITFLGWIWNLREMNIRMSEERKSKMVQALKDWCNIIYKSKNVKIRQLAALIGRLNFLRPQIKEASL
;
A
#
# COMPACT_ATOMS: atom_id res chain seq x y z
N MET A 1 20.52 -6.22 3.41
CA MET A 1 20.62 -4.76 3.62
C MET A 1 20.34 -4.45 5.08
N PRO A 2 21.08 -3.52 5.72
CA PRO A 2 20.76 -3.08 7.08
C PRO A 2 19.45 -2.29 7.13
N PHE A 3 18.64 -2.54 8.16
CA PHE A 3 17.44 -1.76 8.45
C PHE A 3 17.82 -0.37 8.99
N GLY A 4 17.00 0.64 8.67
CA GLY A 4 17.15 2.00 9.23
C GLY A 4 18.10 2.93 8.47
N THR A 5 18.75 2.48 7.39
CA THR A 5 19.51 3.41 6.53
C THR A 5 18.58 4.16 5.59
N LYS A 6 18.89 5.43 5.34
CA LYS A 6 18.13 6.30 4.43
C LYS A 6 18.04 5.75 3.00
N HIS A 7 19.05 5.01 2.56
CA HIS A 7 19.17 4.54 1.19
C HIS A 7 18.63 3.12 0.96
N SER A 8 18.45 2.32 2.02
CA SER A 8 17.94 0.94 1.91
C SER A 8 16.64 0.84 1.08
N PRO A 9 15.62 1.72 1.23
CA PRO A 9 14.40 1.63 0.44
C PRO A 9 14.63 1.87 -1.06
N ILE A 10 15.55 2.78 -1.41
CA ILE A 10 15.86 3.12 -2.81
C ILE A 10 16.51 1.92 -3.50
N PHE A 11 17.55 1.36 -2.88
CA PHE A 11 18.23 0.19 -3.43
C PHE A 11 17.30 -1.03 -3.52
N PHE A 12 16.41 -1.20 -2.55
CA PHE A 12 15.40 -2.27 -2.60
C PHE A 12 14.46 -2.08 -3.78
N ALA A 13 13.91 -0.86 -3.94
CA ALA A 13 13.01 -0.54 -5.04
C ALA A 13 13.67 -0.72 -6.41
N GLU A 14 14.92 -0.31 -6.58
CA GLU A 14 15.67 -0.50 -7.84
C GLU A 14 15.93 -1.98 -8.13
N ALA A 15 16.34 -2.75 -7.12
CA ALA A 15 16.62 -4.18 -7.28
C ALA A 15 15.37 -4.97 -7.68
N ILE A 16 14.23 -4.74 -7.01
CA ILE A 16 12.99 -5.44 -7.30
C ILE A 16 12.41 -4.99 -8.65
N GLU A 17 12.50 -3.72 -9.00
CA GLU A 17 12.03 -3.18 -10.28
C GLU A 17 12.74 -3.84 -11.47
N SER A 18 14.05 -4.12 -11.34
CA SER A 18 14.82 -4.82 -12.37
C SER A 18 14.24 -6.21 -12.67
N VAL A 19 13.89 -6.97 -11.63
CA VAL A 19 13.29 -8.31 -11.76
C VAL A 19 11.87 -8.22 -12.32
N LEU A 20 11.05 -7.33 -11.78
CA LEU A 20 9.67 -7.12 -12.24
C LEU A 20 9.61 -6.65 -13.69
N ARG A 21 10.58 -5.86 -14.16
CA ARG A 21 10.68 -5.45 -15.56
C ARG A 21 10.84 -6.65 -16.49
N GLN A 22 11.66 -7.63 -16.12
CA GLN A 22 11.81 -8.85 -16.93
C GLN A 22 10.50 -9.66 -16.98
N ILE A 23 9.79 -9.74 -15.85
CA ILE A 23 8.49 -10.40 -15.77
C ILE A 23 7.46 -9.69 -16.65
N ARG A 24 7.40 -8.35 -16.61
CA ARG A 24 6.49 -7.55 -17.45
C ARG A 24 6.72 -7.74 -18.96
N ILE A 25 7.97 -7.98 -19.38
CA ILE A 25 8.28 -8.23 -20.80
C ILE A 25 7.80 -9.62 -21.23
N ARG A 26 7.78 -10.59 -20.32
CA ARG A 26 7.47 -12.00 -20.62
C ARG A 26 6.03 -12.40 -20.33
N SER A 27 5.24 -11.53 -19.67
CA SER A 27 3.87 -11.84 -19.25
C SER A 27 2.91 -10.72 -19.61
N GLU A 28 1.67 -11.08 -19.89
CA GLU A 28 0.58 -10.14 -20.20
C GLU A 28 -0.06 -9.53 -18.93
N ILE A 29 0.53 -9.77 -17.75
CA ILE A 29 -0.01 -9.32 -16.47
C ILE A 29 0.37 -7.87 -16.18
N LYS A 30 -0.58 -7.11 -15.64
CA LYS A 30 -0.27 -5.79 -15.10
C LYS A 30 0.30 -5.95 -13.69
N ILE A 31 1.47 -5.37 -13.46
CA ILE A 31 2.15 -5.40 -12.16
C ILE A 31 2.27 -3.98 -11.62
N LEU A 32 1.64 -3.72 -10.49
CA LEU A 32 1.86 -2.52 -9.67
C LEU A 32 2.77 -2.89 -8.51
N ASN A 33 3.78 -2.08 -8.23
CA ASN A 33 4.72 -2.32 -7.14
C ASN A 33 5.01 -1.03 -6.38
N TYR A 34 5.22 -1.16 -5.08
CA TYR A 34 5.65 -0.09 -4.20
C TYR A 34 6.55 -0.67 -3.12
N CYS A 35 7.87 -0.49 -3.26
CA CYS A 35 8.87 -1.16 -2.44
C CYS A 35 8.63 -2.67 -2.38
N ASP A 36 8.24 -3.20 -1.22
CA ASP A 36 7.98 -4.60 -0.92
C ASP A 36 6.54 -5.07 -1.24
N ASP A 37 5.60 -4.13 -1.45
CA ASP A 37 4.21 -4.45 -1.80
C ASP A 37 4.06 -4.60 -3.34
N ILE A 38 3.63 -5.79 -3.79
CA ILE A 38 3.37 -6.09 -5.20
C ILE A 38 1.91 -6.49 -5.41
N LEU A 39 1.28 -5.92 -6.43
CA LEU A 39 -0.07 -6.24 -6.87
C LEU A 39 -0.08 -6.68 -8.33
N LEU A 40 -0.63 -7.86 -8.58
CA LEU A 40 -0.80 -8.48 -9.88
C LEU A 40 -2.25 -8.34 -10.35
N ILE A 41 -2.47 -7.91 -11.59
CA ILE A 41 -3.79 -7.64 -12.15
C ILE A 41 -3.92 -8.28 -13.53
N HIS A 42 -4.98 -9.07 -13.71
CA HIS A 42 -5.35 -9.68 -14.99
C HIS A 42 -6.88 -9.88 -15.05
N GLN A 43 -7.46 -9.86 -16.25
CA GLN A 43 -8.91 -10.03 -16.43
C GLN A 43 -9.35 -11.49 -16.22
N ASN A 44 -8.54 -12.45 -16.68
CA ASN A 44 -8.81 -13.86 -16.53
C ASN A 44 -8.26 -14.38 -15.20
N LYS A 45 -9.15 -14.91 -14.35
CA LYS A 45 -8.84 -15.47 -13.02
C LYS A 45 -7.83 -16.63 -13.08
N GLN A 46 -7.97 -17.54 -14.04
CA GLN A 46 -7.12 -18.72 -14.13
C GLN A 46 -5.70 -18.33 -14.56
N ILE A 47 -5.59 -17.42 -15.53
CA ILE A 47 -4.30 -16.87 -15.96
C ILE A 47 -3.61 -16.15 -14.80
N LEU A 48 -4.36 -15.31 -14.06
CA LEU A 48 -3.84 -14.61 -12.88
C LEU A 48 -3.27 -15.58 -11.84
N LYS A 49 -4.00 -16.66 -11.55
CA LYS A 49 -3.57 -17.67 -10.58
C LYS A 49 -2.30 -18.40 -11.03
N THR A 50 -2.25 -18.84 -12.28
CA THR A 50 -1.06 -19.53 -12.83
C THR A 50 0.16 -18.61 -12.86
N GLN A 51 0.00 -17.37 -13.35
CA GLN A 51 1.09 -16.40 -13.41
C GLN A 51 1.56 -15.95 -12.04
N THR A 52 0.66 -15.86 -11.04
CA THR A 52 1.06 -15.55 -9.65
C THR A 52 2.05 -16.59 -9.13
N MET A 53 1.78 -17.88 -9.34
CA MET A 53 2.68 -18.96 -8.91
C MET A 53 4.02 -18.92 -9.65
N GLU A 54 4.01 -18.63 -10.96
CA GLU A 54 5.23 -18.52 -11.77
C GLU A 54 6.09 -17.33 -11.35
N ILE A 55 5.46 -16.19 -11.05
CA ILE A 55 6.12 -14.97 -10.56
C ILE A 55 6.72 -15.22 -9.18
N MET A 56 5.99 -15.85 -8.27
CA MET A 56 6.51 -16.21 -6.95
C MET A 56 7.76 -17.09 -7.07
N LYS A 57 7.70 -18.15 -7.90
CA LYS A 57 8.86 -19.02 -8.15
C LYS A 57 10.03 -18.25 -8.76
N THR A 58 9.76 -17.33 -9.68
CA THR A 58 10.79 -16.49 -10.30
C THR A 58 11.46 -15.61 -9.26
N LEU A 59 10.69 -14.94 -8.39
CA LEU A 59 11.22 -14.11 -7.31
C LEU A 59 12.10 -14.94 -6.35
N GLU A 60 11.67 -16.13 -5.97
CA GLU A 60 12.49 -17.04 -5.14
C GLU A 60 13.80 -17.46 -5.84
N GLN A 61 13.77 -17.73 -7.14
CA GLN A 61 14.98 -18.02 -7.93
C GLN A 61 15.97 -16.85 -7.97
N PHE A 62 15.47 -15.61 -7.93
CA PHE A 62 16.29 -14.40 -7.80
C PHE A 62 16.74 -14.11 -6.35
N GLY A 63 16.43 -15.00 -5.39
CA GLY A 63 16.85 -14.90 -4.00
C GLY A 63 15.92 -14.08 -3.11
N TRP A 64 14.72 -13.72 -3.59
CA TRP A 64 13.72 -13.05 -2.76
C TRP A 64 12.98 -14.05 -1.87
N THR A 65 12.79 -13.71 -0.60
CA THR A 65 11.99 -14.51 0.33
C THR A 65 10.56 -13.97 0.35
N ILE A 66 9.59 -14.82 0.04
CA ILE A 66 8.18 -14.44 0.01
C ILE A 66 7.52 -14.81 1.34
N SER A 67 6.83 -13.84 1.96
CA SER A 67 6.06 -14.07 3.17
C SER A 67 4.68 -14.64 2.82
N ILE A 68 4.60 -15.96 2.58
CA ILE A 68 3.38 -16.65 2.13
C ILE A 68 2.16 -16.30 3.00
N ASP A 69 2.32 -16.24 4.33
CA ASP A 69 1.25 -15.93 5.28
C ASP A 69 0.64 -14.52 5.11
N LYS A 70 1.38 -13.61 4.46
CA LYS A 70 0.94 -12.24 4.16
C LYS A 70 0.46 -12.08 2.72
N CYS A 71 0.66 -13.09 1.86
CA CYS A 71 0.32 -13.03 0.45
C CYS A 71 -1.13 -13.45 0.21
N GLU A 72 -1.85 -12.67 -0.60
CA GLU A 72 -3.15 -13.07 -1.13
C GLU A 72 -2.99 -13.74 -2.49
N ILE A 73 -2.88 -15.08 -2.49
CA ILE A 73 -2.60 -15.86 -3.72
C ILE A 73 -3.88 -16.14 -4.52
N GLU A 74 -5.02 -16.28 -3.86
CA GLU A 74 -6.28 -16.51 -4.55
C GLU A 74 -6.81 -15.18 -5.12
N PRO A 75 -7.10 -15.10 -6.44
CA PRO A 75 -7.56 -13.87 -7.06
C PRO A 75 -8.88 -13.35 -6.48
N LYS A 76 -8.92 -12.05 -6.19
CA LYS A 76 -10.10 -11.35 -5.65
C LYS A 76 -10.40 -10.07 -6.43
N GLN A 77 -11.66 -9.65 -6.39
CA GLN A 77 -12.09 -8.35 -6.94
C GLN A 77 -12.07 -7.23 -5.90
N VAL A 78 -12.02 -7.55 -4.61
CA VAL A 78 -11.88 -6.60 -3.52
C VAL A 78 -10.60 -6.95 -2.77
N ILE A 79 -9.63 -6.04 -2.80
CA ILE A 79 -8.29 -6.26 -2.26
C ILE A 79 -7.86 -5.08 -1.41
N THR A 80 -6.94 -5.32 -0.47
CA THR A 80 -6.28 -4.24 0.27
C THR A 80 -4.87 -4.04 -0.29
N PHE A 81 -4.55 -2.84 -0.76
CA PHE A 81 -3.22 -2.51 -1.28
C PHE A 81 -2.84 -1.08 -0.84
N LEU A 82 -1.64 -0.92 -0.27
CA LEU A 82 -1.14 0.35 0.28
C LEU A 82 -2.09 1.02 1.31
N GLY A 83 -2.79 0.20 2.10
CA GLY A 83 -3.75 0.65 3.11
C GLY A 83 -5.09 1.15 2.54
N TRP A 84 -5.33 0.96 1.25
CA TRP A 84 -6.60 1.24 0.58
C TRP A 84 -7.33 -0.04 0.21
N ILE A 85 -8.65 -0.01 0.27
CA ILE A 85 -9.52 -1.05 -0.27
C ILE A 85 -9.81 -0.69 -1.73
N TRP A 86 -9.38 -1.54 -2.64
CA TRP A 86 -9.65 -1.43 -4.07
C TRP A 86 -10.82 -2.35 -4.39
N ASN A 87 -11.96 -1.78 -4.77
CA ASN A 87 -13.08 -2.53 -5.30
C ASN A 87 -13.03 -2.49 -6.84
N LEU A 88 -12.48 -3.54 -7.44
CA LEU A 88 -12.34 -3.66 -8.88
C LEU A 88 -13.68 -3.97 -9.58
N ARG A 89 -14.73 -4.34 -8.84
CA ARG A 89 -16.08 -4.53 -9.39
C ARG A 89 -16.79 -3.19 -9.57
N GLU A 90 -16.70 -2.33 -8.56
CA GLU A 90 -17.33 -1.00 -8.56
C GLU A 90 -16.40 0.10 -9.11
N MET A 91 -15.15 -0.25 -9.45
CA MET A 91 -14.12 0.67 -9.91
C MET A 91 -13.88 1.84 -8.96
N ASN A 92 -13.86 1.57 -7.65
CA ASN A 92 -13.58 2.56 -6.62
C ASN A 92 -12.43 2.16 -5.70
N ILE A 93 -11.76 3.16 -5.15
CA ILE A 93 -10.72 2.99 -4.14
C ILE A 93 -11.21 3.74 -2.91
N ARG A 94 -11.26 3.06 -1.77
CA ARG A 94 -11.78 3.61 -0.51
C ARG A 94 -10.90 3.24 0.68
N MET A 95 -10.95 4.08 1.71
CA MET A 95 -10.33 3.78 3.00
C MET A 95 -11.12 2.66 3.72
N SER A 96 -10.47 1.89 4.59
CA SER A 96 -11.16 0.98 5.49
C SER A 96 -11.99 1.72 6.56
N GLU A 97 -13.15 1.18 6.93
CA GLU A 97 -14.02 1.77 7.96
C GLU A 97 -13.32 1.88 9.32
N GLU A 98 -12.43 0.94 9.64
CA GLU A 98 -11.61 0.98 10.86
C GLU A 98 -10.70 2.21 10.87
N ARG A 99 -9.97 2.46 9.76
CA ARG A 99 -9.07 3.62 9.67
C ARG A 99 -9.85 4.93 9.68
N LYS A 100 -10.98 4.97 8.98
CA LYS A 100 -11.89 6.13 8.97
C LYS A 100 -12.38 6.44 10.38
N SER A 101 -12.84 5.44 11.11
CA SER A 101 -13.26 5.56 12.52
C SER A 101 -12.15 6.12 13.41
N LYS A 102 -10.91 5.58 13.29
CA LYS A 102 -9.75 6.06 14.04
C LYS A 102 -9.40 7.52 13.71
N MET A 103 -9.49 7.92 12.44
CA MET A 103 -9.22 9.30 12.03
C MET A 103 -10.27 10.27 12.53
N VAL A 104 -11.56 9.92 12.42
CA VAL A 104 -12.66 10.72 12.96
C VAL A 104 -12.53 10.87 14.48
N GLN A 105 -12.19 9.79 15.19
CA GLN A 105 -11.97 9.87 16.63
C GLN A 105 -10.80 10.80 16.98
N ALA A 106 -9.67 10.67 16.26
CA ALA A 106 -8.54 11.56 16.46
C ALA A 106 -8.91 13.03 16.23
N LEU A 107 -9.71 13.34 15.22
CA LEU A 107 -10.19 14.71 14.97
C LEU A 107 -11.09 15.21 16.10
N LYS A 108 -12.03 14.39 16.60
CA LYS A 108 -12.87 14.74 17.76
C LYS A 108 -12.04 15.03 19.00
N ASP A 109 -11.04 14.20 19.28
CA ASP A 109 -10.13 14.40 20.41
C ASP A 109 -9.36 15.72 20.27
N TRP A 110 -8.93 16.07 19.07
CA TRP A 110 -8.29 17.35 18.77
C TRP A 110 -9.21 18.55 18.92
N CYS A 111 -10.45 18.47 18.45
CA CYS A 111 -11.45 19.51 18.71
C CYS A 111 -11.62 19.74 20.21
N ASN A 112 -11.73 18.66 20.99
CA ASN A 112 -11.87 18.75 22.45
C ASN A 112 -10.65 19.40 23.14
N ILE A 113 -9.45 19.19 22.63
CA ILE A 113 -8.23 19.84 23.14
C ILE A 113 -8.27 21.35 22.88
N ILE A 114 -8.68 21.74 21.67
CA ILE A 114 -8.84 23.15 21.27
C ILE A 114 -9.92 23.84 22.10
N TYR A 115 -11.09 23.21 22.26
CA TYR A 115 -12.18 23.75 23.08
C TYR A 115 -11.77 23.95 24.55
N LYS A 116 -10.89 23.09 25.08
CA LYS A 116 -10.36 23.20 26.44
C LYS A 116 -9.15 24.13 26.54
N SER A 117 -8.78 24.84 25.47
CA SER A 117 -7.63 25.73 25.39
C SER A 117 -6.34 25.11 25.93
N LYS A 118 -6.14 23.81 25.68
CA LYS A 118 -4.97 23.09 26.18
C LYS A 118 -3.76 23.30 25.27
N ASN A 119 -2.61 23.59 25.88
CA ASN A 119 -1.34 23.62 25.17
C ASN A 119 -0.99 22.23 24.63
N VAL A 120 -0.56 22.17 23.37
CA VAL A 120 -0.13 20.94 22.68
C VAL A 120 1.29 21.06 22.18
N LYS A 121 2.01 19.93 22.12
CA LYS A 121 3.34 19.91 21.51
C LYS A 121 3.19 19.99 19.98
N ILE A 122 4.01 20.82 19.33
CA ILE A 122 4.04 20.95 17.85
C ILE A 122 4.15 19.58 17.17
N ARG A 123 4.95 18.66 17.74
CA ARG A 123 5.09 17.28 17.25
C ARG A 123 3.77 16.50 17.20
N GLN A 124 2.84 16.74 18.12
CA GLN A 124 1.53 16.08 18.12
C GLN A 124 0.66 16.60 16.96
N LEU A 125 0.70 17.91 16.71
CA LEU A 125 0.01 18.52 15.57
C LEU A 125 0.59 18.01 14.24
N ALA A 126 1.92 17.98 14.11
CA ALA A 126 2.59 17.42 12.94
C ALA A 126 2.20 15.94 12.69
N ALA A 127 2.05 15.15 13.75
CA ALA A 127 1.58 13.77 13.66
C ALA A 127 0.10 13.65 13.23
N LEU A 128 -0.76 14.62 13.56
CA LEU A 128 -2.12 14.68 13.03
C LEU A 128 -2.10 15.01 11.53
N ILE A 129 -1.36 16.03 11.12
CA ILE A 129 -1.20 16.42 9.72
C ILE A 129 -0.66 15.24 8.90
N GLY A 130 0.36 14.54 9.40
CA GLY A 130 0.90 13.34 8.76
C GLY A 130 -0.13 12.23 8.57
N ARG A 131 -1.05 12.05 9.54
CA ARG A 131 -2.17 11.09 9.40
C ARG A 131 -3.18 11.54 8.35
N LEU A 132 -3.49 12.84 8.29
CA LEU A 132 -4.43 13.41 7.32
C LEU A 132 -3.87 13.41 5.89
N ASN A 133 -2.55 13.49 5.71
CA ASN A 133 -1.91 13.39 4.39
C ASN A 133 -2.24 12.10 3.65
N PHE A 134 -2.65 11.04 4.36
CA PHE A 134 -3.16 9.83 3.73
C PHE A 134 -4.39 10.08 2.85
N LEU A 135 -5.23 11.08 3.16
CA LEU A 135 -6.45 11.38 2.40
C LEU A 135 -6.19 12.16 1.10
N ARG A 136 -4.96 12.66 0.87
CA ARG A 136 -4.60 13.45 -0.32
C ARG A 136 -5.02 12.82 -1.65
N PRO A 137 -4.89 11.48 -1.88
CA PRO A 137 -5.31 10.87 -3.14
C PRO A 137 -6.82 10.97 -3.41
N GLN A 138 -7.65 11.13 -2.37
CA GLN A 138 -9.12 11.17 -2.48
C GLN A 138 -9.71 12.57 -2.30
N ILE A 139 -9.08 13.41 -1.49
CA ILE A 139 -9.56 14.74 -1.14
C ILE A 139 -8.54 15.75 -1.66
N LYS A 140 -8.83 16.40 -2.79
CA LYS A 140 -7.94 17.42 -3.39
C LYS A 140 -7.64 18.57 -2.41
N GLU A 141 -8.61 18.93 -1.57
CA GLU A 141 -8.51 19.99 -0.55
C GLU A 141 -7.73 19.59 0.70
N ALA A 142 -7.34 18.32 0.87
CA ALA A 142 -6.46 17.89 1.97
C ALA A 142 -4.99 18.29 1.75
N SER A 143 -4.72 19.02 0.67
CA SER A 143 -3.43 19.65 0.35
C SER A 143 -3.35 20.98 1.09
N LEU A 144 -2.55 21.05 2.16
CA LEU A 144 -2.06 22.32 2.71
C LEU A 144 -1.05 22.95 1.77
#